data_AF-A0A920PSG5-F1
#
_entry.id   AF-A0A920PSG5-F1
#
_cell.length_a   1.000
_cell.length_b   1.000
_cell.length_c   1.000
_cell.angle_alpha   90.00
_cell.angle_beta   90.00
_cell.angle_gamma   90.00
#
_symmetry.space_group_name_H-M   'P 1'
#
loop_
_entity.id
_entity.type
_entity.pdbx_description
1 polymer ?
#
loop_
_entity_poly.entity_id
_entity_poly.type
_entity_poly.pdbx_seq_one_letter_code
_entity_poly.pdbx_strand_id
1 'polypeptide(L)'
;MAMSDGFDFMAASVVHLFDSPDSVHYWMHDIFLKDFEDQIGQSVGQGHQLVSATRLEPQGFFDEAVGLRILQGGANGLISSTVVDFRVGRLLGVVFIGAVGDHDRLTPVEQLGQTLEKRMVRVVLGSM
;
A
#
# COMPACT_ATOMS: atom_id res chain seq x y z
N MET A 1 24.45 -9.70 4.56
CA MET A 1 24.63 -8.30 4.97
C MET A 1 23.45 -7.97 5.86
N ALA A 2 23.67 -7.51 7.10
CA ALA A 2 22.55 -7.02 7.90
C ALA A 2 21.99 -5.77 7.21
N MET A 3 20.68 -5.76 6.92
CA MET A 3 20.05 -4.56 6.38
C MET A 3 20.07 -3.48 7.46
N SER A 4 20.46 -2.25 7.10
CA SER A 4 20.47 -1.13 8.03
C SER A 4 19.05 -0.66 8.32
N ASP A 5 18.83 -0.09 9.51
CA ASP A 5 17.59 0.61 9.84
C ASP A 5 17.27 1.67 8.76
N GLY A 6 16.00 1.75 8.37
CA GLY A 6 15.53 2.63 7.31
C GLY A 6 15.84 2.18 5.88
N PHE A 7 16.44 1.00 5.68
CA PHE A 7 16.67 0.44 4.34
C PHE A 7 15.34 0.01 3.70
N ASP A 8 15.04 0.55 2.53
CA ASP A 8 13.89 0.16 1.71
C ASP A 8 14.22 -1.16 0.98
N PHE A 9 13.73 -2.28 1.49
CA PHE A 9 14.04 -3.60 0.94
C PHE A 9 13.14 -4.00 -0.22
N MET A 10 12.00 -3.32 -0.39
CA MET A 10 11.04 -3.60 -1.46
C MET A 10 10.24 -2.34 -1.80
N ALA A 11 10.02 -2.13 -3.10
CA ALA A 11 9.03 -1.21 -3.63
C ALA A 11 8.33 -1.91 -4.80
N ALA A 12 7.00 -1.86 -4.84
CA ALA A 12 6.25 -2.47 -5.93
C ALA A 12 4.94 -1.73 -6.24
N SER A 13 4.40 -2.04 -7.41
CA SER A 13 3.13 -1.52 -7.90
C SER A 13 2.31 -2.63 -8.57
N VAL A 14 1.00 -2.63 -8.36
CA VAL A 14 0.05 -3.54 -9.00
C VAL A 14 -1.15 -2.75 -9.51
N VAL A 15 -1.76 -3.20 -10.61
CA VAL A 15 -3.02 -2.65 -11.10
C VAL A 15 -4.02 -3.80 -11.27
N HIS A 16 -5.18 -3.65 -10.65
CA HIS A 16 -6.30 -4.58 -10.78
C HIS A 16 -7.41 -3.93 -11.60
N LEU A 17 -8.11 -4.73 -12.40
CA LEU A 17 -9.32 -4.33 -13.11
C LEU A 17 -10.53 -4.96 -12.43
N PHE A 18 -11.50 -4.13 -12.07
CA PHE A 18 -12.76 -4.53 -11.46
C PHE A 18 -13.94 -4.38 -12.43
N ASP A 19 -15.08 -4.98 -12.07
CA ASP A 19 -16.30 -4.91 -12.86
C ASP A 19 -16.91 -3.49 -12.86
N SER A 20 -16.87 -2.80 -11.71
CA SER A 20 -17.40 -1.45 -11.52
C SER A 20 -16.53 -0.58 -10.57
N PRO A 21 -16.67 0.76 -10.59
CA PRO A 21 -16.00 1.64 -9.64
C PRO A 21 -16.42 1.42 -8.18
N ASP A 22 -17.67 0.99 -7.96
CA ASP A 22 -18.19 0.66 -6.63
C ASP A 22 -17.49 -0.57 -6.05
N SER A 23 -17.14 -1.55 -6.89
CA SER A 23 -16.35 -2.72 -6.47
C SER A 23 -14.93 -2.33 -6.06
N VAL A 24 -14.35 -1.29 -6.67
CA VAL A 24 -13.05 -0.74 -6.24
C VAL A 24 -13.17 -0.08 -4.87
N HIS A 25 -14.19 0.75 -4.68
CA HIS A 25 -14.45 1.40 -3.39
C HIS A 25 -14.65 0.37 -2.27
N TYR A 26 -15.50 -0.64 -2.51
CA TYR A 26 -15.73 -1.74 -1.57
C TYR A 26 -14.43 -2.48 -1.24
N TRP A 27 -13.59 -2.77 -2.24
CA TRP A 27 -12.28 -3.38 -1.98
C TRP A 27 -11.43 -2.51 -1.05
N MET A 28 -11.31 -1.21 -1.33
CA MET A 28 -10.47 -0.29 -0.57
C MET A 28 -10.89 -0.21 0.90
N HIS A 29 -12.19 -0.11 1.19
CA HIS A 29 -12.68 0.14 2.55
C HIS A 29 -13.05 -1.11 3.33
N ASP A 30 -13.72 -2.06 2.68
CA ASP A 30 -14.33 -3.20 3.35
C ASP A 30 -13.46 -4.47 3.31
N ILE A 31 -12.43 -4.49 2.45
CA ILE A 31 -11.46 -5.57 2.36
C ILE A 31 -10.09 -5.08 2.81
N PHE A 32 -9.45 -4.18 2.06
CA PHE A 32 -8.07 -3.76 2.34
C PHE A 32 -7.91 -3.16 3.74
N LEU A 33 -8.61 -2.07 4.06
CA LEU A 33 -8.47 -1.45 5.38
C LEU A 33 -8.91 -2.39 6.51
N LYS A 34 -10.04 -3.08 6.30
CA LYS A 34 -10.64 -3.93 7.32
C LYS A 34 -9.82 -5.17 7.64
N ASP A 35 -9.30 -5.87 6.64
CA ASP A 35 -8.52 -7.09 6.83
C ASP A 35 -7.29 -6.85 7.70
N PHE A 36 -6.63 -5.70 7.54
CA PHE A 36 -5.46 -5.37 8.36
C PHE A 36 -5.82 -4.92 9.78
N GLU A 37 -6.95 -4.25 9.97
CA GLU A 37 -7.43 -3.87 11.30
C GLU A 37 -7.90 -5.09 12.10
N ASP A 38 -8.61 -6.02 11.46
CA ASP A 38 -9.14 -7.22 12.09
C ASP A 38 -8.05 -8.27 12.42
N GLN A 39 -6.87 -8.15 11.80
CA GLN A 39 -5.75 -9.09 11.97
C GLN A 39 -4.63 -8.59 12.90
N ILE A 40 -4.79 -7.44 13.56
CA ILE A 40 -3.80 -6.95 14.54
C ILE A 40 -3.59 -8.02 15.63
N GLY A 41 -2.32 -8.33 15.91
CA GLY A 41 -1.93 -9.35 16.87
C GLY A 41 -1.89 -10.78 16.31
N GLN A 42 -2.29 -11.02 15.06
CA GLN A 42 -2.15 -12.33 14.42
C GLN A 42 -0.74 -12.53 13.83
N SER A 43 -0.32 -13.79 13.70
CA SER A 43 0.92 -14.12 13.01
C SER A 43 0.73 -13.98 11.50
N VAL A 44 1.64 -13.26 10.85
CA VAL A 44 1.66 -13.03 9.40
C VAL A 44 2.66 -13.94 8.67
N GLY A 45 3.12 -15.00 9.35
CA GLY A 45 4.09 -15.96 8.83
C GLY A 45 5.55 -15.62 9.17
N GLN A 46 6.44 -16.61 8.98
CA GLN A 46 7.89 -16.54 9.24
C GLN A 46 8.29 -16.01 10.63
N GLY A 47 7.45 -16.22 11.65
CA GLY A 47 7.73 -15.76 13.01
C GLY A 47 7.54 -14.26 13.22
N HIS A 48 6.91 -13.56 12.26
CA HIS A 48 6.47 -12.18 12.43
C HIS A 48 5.00 -12.13 12.88
N GLN A 49 4.69 -11.10 13.66
CA GLN A 49 3.35 -10.76 14.14
C GLN A 49 2.99 -9.35 13.64
N LEU A 50 1.72 -9.15 13.29
CA LEU A 50 1.19 -7.83 13.01
C LEU A 50 1.10 -7.04 14.33
N VAL A 51 1.94 -6.01 14.49
CA VAL A 51 2.02 -5.21 15.70
C VAL A 51 1.00 -4.08 15.68
N SER A 52 0.90 -3.37 14.55
CA SER A 52 -0.06 -2.29 14.38
C SER A 52 -0.39 -2.05 12.91
N ALA A 53 -1.58 -1.52 12.67
CA ALA A 53 -2.01 -0.97 11.40
C ALA A 53 -2.52 0.46 11.64
N THR A 54 -1.96 1.43 10.94
CA THR A 54 -2.30 2.85 11.07
C THR A 54 -2.83 3.36 9.74
N ARG A 55 -4.06 3.87 9.71
CA ARG A 55 -4.60 4.53 8.53
C ARG A 55 -3.80 5.80 8.22
N LEU A 56 -3.57 6.02 6.92
CA LEU A 56 -2.94 7.21 6.38
C LEU A 56 -3.95 7.92 5.46
N GLU A 57 -3.70 9.20 5.18
CA GLU A 57 -4.50 10.02 4.27
C GLU A 57 -3.64 10.44 3.07
N PRO A 58 -3.51 9.59 2.03
CA PRO A 58 -2.72 9.92 0.85
C PRO A 58 -3.29 11.11 0.08
N GLN A 59 -2.42 11.96 -0.45
CA GLN A 59 -2.79 13.17 -1.17
C GLN A 59 -2.30 13.17 -2.62
N GLY A 60 -2.95 13.99 -3.44
CA GLY A 60 -2.52 14.28 -4.82
C GLY A 60 -2.94 13.26 -5.86
N PHE A 61 -3.88 12.37 -5.53
CA PHE A 61 -4.57 11.49 -6.49
C PHE A 61 -5.79 12.19 -7.08
N PHE A 62 -6.21 11.79 -8.28
CA PHE A 62 -7.33 12.43 -8.98
C PHE A 62 -8.69 12.06 -8.40
N ASP A 63 -8.83 10.82 -7.95
CA ASP A 63 -10.05 10.25 -7.39
C ASP A 63 -9.78 9.83 -5.93
N GLU A 64 -10.37 8.73 -5.49
CA GLU A 64 -10.20 8.17 -4.16
C GLU A 64 -8.84 7.50 -3.95
N ALA A 65 -8.24 7.74 -2.78
CA ALA A 65 -7.06 7.04 -2.30
C ALA A 65 -7.14 6.76 -0.79
N VAL A 66 -6.69 5.59 -0.37
CA VAL A 66 -6.55 5.20 1.04
C VAL A 66 -5.18 4.64 1.29
N GLY A 67 -4.65 4.84 2.50
CA GLY A 67 -3.32 4.37 2.86
C GLY A 67 -3.30 3.65 4.18
N LEU A 68 -2.36 2.73 4.32
CA LEU A 68 -2.11 2.00 5.55
C LEU A 68 -0.61 1.87 5.79
N ARG A 69 -0.21 2.15 7.02
CA ARG A 69 1.10 1.80 7.56
C ARG A 69 0.97 0.59 8.45
N ILE A 70 1.64 -0.48 8.07
CA ILE A 70 1.67 -1.75 8.77
C ILE A 70 3.02 -1.86 9.48
N LEU A 71 3.01 -2.17 10.78
CA LEU A 71 4.21 -2.53 11.53
C LEU A 71 4.16 -4.02 11.87
N GLN A 72 5.23 -4.72 11.54
CA GLN A 72 5.42 -6.13 11.83
C GLN A 72 6.66 -6.30 12.71
N GLY A 73 6.60 -7.23 13.66
CA GLY A 73 7.71 -7.52 14.56
C GLY A 73 7.97 -9.01 14.68
N GLY A 74 9.25 -9.38 14.81
CA GLY A 74 9.67 -10.77 14.99
C GLY A 74 11.13 -10.87 15.41
N ALA A 75 11.69 -12.09 15.33
CA ALA A 75 13.04 -12.38 15.83
C ALA A 75 14.16 -11.55 15.17
N ASN A 76 13.91 -11.02 13.97
CA ASN A 76 14.87 -10.24 13.19
C ASN A 76 14.68 -8.71 13.33
N GLY A 77 13.77 -8.27 14.21
CA GLY A 77 13.47 -6.85 14.43
C GLY A 77 12.11 -6.42 13.88
N LEU A 78 11.94 -5.11 13.73
CA LEU A 78 10.74 -4.49 13.18
C LEU A 78 10.86 -4.29 11.67
N ILE A 79 9.74 -4.41 10.97
CA ILE A 79 9.59 -4.10 9.55
C ILE A 79 8.32 -3.27 9.41
N SER A 80 8.40 -2.16 8.69
CA SER A 80 7.22 -1.39 8.32
C SER A 80 6.91 -1.55 6.84
N SER A 81 5.64 -1.51 6.49
CA SER A 81 5.15 -1.46 5.12
C SER A 81 4.15 -0.32 5.00
N THR A 82 4.38 0.58 4.06
CA THR A 82 3.42 1.63 3.71
C THR A 82 2.79 1.26 2.39
N VAL A 83 1.46 1.12 2.37
CA VAL A 83 0.66 0.70 1.22
C VAL A 83 -0.34 1.81 0.92
N VAL A 84 -0.51 2.15 -0.35
CA VAL A 84 -1.54 3.07 -0.83
C VAL A 84 -2.30 2.42 -1.97
N ASP A 85 -3.62 2.36 -1.78
CA ASP A 85 -4.59 1.99 -2.79
C ASP A 85 -5.22 3.27 -3.34
N PHE A 86 -5.36 3.37 -4.66
CA PHE A 86 -6.01 4.50 -5.32
C PHE A 86 -6.84 4.06 -6.53
N ARG A 87 -7.93 4.77 -6.80
CA ARG A 87 -8.88 4.43 -7.86
C ARG A 87 -8.67 5.27 -9.11
N VAL A 88 -8.86 4.65 -10.27
CA VAL A 88 -9.08 5.33 -11.56
C VAL A 88 -10.24 4.65 -12.27
N GLY A 89 -11.47 5.10 -12.00
CA GLY A 89 -12.69 4.46 -12.51
C GLY A 89 -12.81 3.01 -12.01
N ARG A 90 -12.64 2.03 -12.90
CA ARG A 90 -12.68 0.59 -12.58
C ARG A 90 -11.32 -0.03 -12.26
N LEU A 91 -10.26 0.77 -12.32
CA LEU A 91 -8.92 0.31 -12.01
C LEU A 91 -8.60 0.65 -10.55
N LEU A 92 -8.02 -0.32 -9.85
CA LEU A 92 -7.37 -0.12 -8.57
C LEU A 92 -5.86 -0.14 -8.80
N GLY A 93 -5.19 0.97 -8.52
CA GLY A 93 -3.74 1.02 -8.41
C GLY A 93 -3.33 0.77 -6.96
N VAL A 94 -2.33 -0.07 -6.78
CA VAL A 94 -1.73 -0.39 -5.47
C VAL A 94 -0.24 -0.09 -5.57
N VAL A 95 0.29 0.65 -4.60
CA VAL A 95 1.73 0.90 -4.47
C VAL A 95 2.16 0.70 -3.04
N PHE A 96 3.36 0.15 -2.83
CA PHE A 96 3.87 -0.01 -1.48
C PHE A 96 5.38 0.01 -1.41
N ILE A 97 5.89 0.42 -0.24
CA ILE A 97 7.30 0.35 0.13
C ILE A 97 7.41 -0.36 1.48
N GLY A 98 8.29 -1.37 1.54
CA GLY A 98 8.70 -2.04 2.76
C GLY A 98 10.06 -1.51 3.24
N ALA A 99 10.16 -1.17 4.52
CA ALA A 99 11.38 -0.68 5.15
C ALA A 99 11.76 -1.48 6.40
N VAL A 100 13.06 -1.62 6.65
CA VAL A 100 13.56 -2.18 7.90
C VAL A 100 13.39 -1.15 9.02
N GLY A 101 12.80 -1.55 10.14
CA GLY A 101 12.50 -0.69 11.28
C GLY A 101 11.09 -0.09 11.25
N ASP A 102 10.85 0.87 12.15
CA ASP A 102 9.57 1.57 12.30
C ASP A 102 9.59 2.88 11.50
N HIS A 103 9.53 2.79 10.17
CA HIS A 103 9.65 3.96 9.28
C HIS A 103 8.37 4.24 8.53
N ASP A 104 8.06 5.53 8.34
CA ASP A 104 6.99 5.99 7.46
C ASP A 104 7.56 6.21 6.04
N ARG A 105 6.78 5.81 5.03
CA ARG A 105 7.11 5.96 3.61
C ARG A 105 5.95 6.56 2.81
N LEU A 106 5.05 7.31 3.45
CA LEU A 106 3.88 7.88 2.80
C LEU A 106 4.28 8.74 1.60
N THR A 107 5.13 9.74 1.80
CA THR A 107 5.56 10.64 0.71
C THR A 107 6.18 9.92 -0.50
N PRO A 108 7.17 9.02 -0.34
CA PRO A 108 7.71 8.29 -1.49
C PRO A 108 6.69 7.31 -2.12
N VAL A 109 5.80 6.71 -1.33
CA VAL A 109 4.70 5.87 -1.85
C VAL A 109 3.69 6.69 -2.64
N GLU A 110 3.33 7.90 -2.19
CA GLU A 110 2.46 8.84 -2.93
C GLU A 110 3.08 9.22 -4.27
N GLN A 111 4.37 9.52 -4.31
CA GLN A 111 5.08 9.84 -5.56
C GLN A 111 5.05 8.66 -6.54
N LEU A 112 5.23 7.43 -6.03
CA LEU A 112 5.13 6.22 -6.82
C LEU A 112 3.70 6.02 -7.35
N GLY A 113 2.70 6.21 -6.49
CA GLY A 113 1.28 6.11 -6.83
C GLY A 113 0.86 7.12 -7.89
N GLN A 114 1.18 8.40 -7.72
CA GLN A 114 0.89 9.44 -8.70
C GLN A 114 1.60 9.20 -10.04
N THR A 115 2.80 8.62 -10.02
CA THR A 115 3.50 8.21 -11.24
C THR A 115 2.78 7.05 -11.94
N LEU A 116 2.31 6.07 -11.17
CA LEU A 116 1.55 4.95 -11.68
C LEU A 116 0.20 5.41 -12.26
N GLU A 117 -0.55 6.26 -11.55
CA GLU A 117 -1.82 6.83 -11.99
C GLU A 117 -1.69 7.50 -13.37
N LYS A 118 -0.70 8.38 -13.54
CA LYS A 118 -0.44 9.05 -14.83
C LYS A 118 -0.13 8.05 -15.95
N ARG A 119 0.59 6.96 -15.66
CA ARG A 119 0.90 5.91 -16.63
C ARG A 119 -0.33 5.07 -16.98
N MET A 120 -1.15 4.73 -15.99
CA MET A 120 -2.42 4.02 -16.19
C MET A 120 -3.32 4.80 -17.15
N VAL A 121 -3.51 6.09 -16.89
CA VAL A 121 -4.32 6.97 -17.75
C VAL A 121 -3.79 7.01 -19.18
N ARG A 122 -2.48 7.16 -19.39
CA ARG A 122 -1.87 7.13 -20.72
C ARG A 122 -2.17 5.84 -21.48
N VAL A 123 -2.01 4.70 -20.83
CA VAL A 123 -2.31 3.37 -21.40
C VAL A 123 -3.79 3.27 -21.79
N VAL A 124 -4.71 3.65 -20.90
CA VAL A 124 -6.15 3.59 -21.15
C VAL A 124 -6.58 4.50 -22.29
N LEU A 125 -5.98 5.69 -22.40
CA LEU A 125 -6.26 6.65 -23.48
C LEU A 125 -5.56 6.30 -24.80
N GLY A 126 -4.72 5.26 -24.85
CA GLY A 126 -3.95 4.90 -26.04
C GLY A 126 -2.89 5.93 -26.44
N SER A 127 -2.48 6.79 -25.51
CA SER A 127 -1.40 7.76 -25.72
C SER A 127 -0.07 7.14 -25.27
N MET A 128 0.71 6.64 -26.23
CA MET A 128 2.09 6.20 -25.99
C MET A 128 3.05 7.38 -25.95
#